data_AF-A0A936KVQ7-F1
#
_entry.id   AF-A0A936KVQ7-F1
#
_cell.length_a   1.000
_cell.length_b   1.000
_cell.length_c   1.000
_cell.angle_alpha   90.00
_cell.angle_beta   90.00
_cell.angle_gamma   90.00
#
_symmetry.space_group_name_H-M   'P 1'
#
loop_
_entity.id
_entity.type
_entity.pdbx_description
1 polymer ?
#
loop_
_entity_poly.entity_id
_entity_poly.type
_entity_poly.pdbx_seq_one_letter_code
_entity_poly.pdbx_strand_id
1 'polypeptide(L)'
;MKKYKTIVADPAWEIDFSSGWGMTKEKQYDTVNIDFLKNMPISKISDEDCNLFLWTTHTRLEDALMLMRHWGFKFHVAITWNKGHGLHAHGFFRQTELCLYGFKGKMVWTKSGKACKTYIEDIPDIFYSRSNGHSVKPQTLFDIIDMKAEGNKIELFARKTREGWDVWGNEVESSVAL
;
A
#
# COMPACT_ATOMS: atom_id res chain seq x y z
N MET A 1 5.20 17.68 12.99
CA MET A 1 5.45 16.37 12.37
C MET A 1 5.94 16.59 10.95
N LYS A 2 6.91 15.79 10.49
CA LYS A 2 7.38 15.84 9.09
C LYS A 2 6.21 15.54 8.14
N LYS A 3 6.18 16.22 7.00
CA LYS A 3 5.15 16.07 5.97
C LYS A 3 5.68 15.25 4.80
N TYR A 4 4.83 14.38 4.27
CA TYR A 4 5.16 13.46 3.18
C TYR A 4 4.31 13.74 1.96
N LYS A 5 4.98 13.79 0.81
CA LYS A 5 4.33 13.88 -0.51
C LYS A 5 3.91 12.52 -1.04
N THR A 6 4.50 11.43 -0.54
CA THR A 6 4.08 10.07 -0.90
C THR A 6 4.14 9.15 0.31
N ILE A 7 3.05 8.44 0.52
CA ILE A 7 2.87 7.45 1.58
C ILE A 7 2.60 6.11 0.91
N VAL A 8 3.38 5.09 1.26
CA VAL A 8 3.09 3.69 0.94
C VAL A 8 2.72 3.00 2.25
N ALA A 9 1.59 2.31 2.28
CA ALA A 9 1.13 1.59 3.46
C ALA A 9 0.78 0.15 3.08
N ASP A 10 1.30 -0.80 3.85
CA ASP A 10 0.94 -2.22 3.77
C ASP A 10 0.42 -2.72 5.12
N PRO A 11 -0.79 -2.31 5.54
CA PRO A 11 -1.31 -2.71 6.84
C PRO A 11 -1.35 -4.23 7.01
N ALA A 12 -0.97 -4.69 8.19
CA ALA A 12 -1.21 -6.06 8.64
C ALA A 12 -2.71 -6.25 8.94
N TRP A 13 -3.55 -6.21 7.90
CA TRP A 13 -5.01 -6.26 8.04
C TRP A 13 -5.43 -7.45 8.90
N GLU A 14 -6.32 -7.21 9.87
CA GLU A 14 -6.97 -8.28 10.61
C GLU A 14 -7.57 -9.31 9.64
N ILE A 15 -7.46 -10.58 9.99
CA ILE A 15 -7.93 -11.67 9.15
C ILE A 15 -9.22 -12.19 9.77
N ASP A 16 -10.29 -12.17 8.98
CA ASP A 16 -11.53 -12.80 9.41
C ASP A 16 -11.42 -14.32 9.21
N PHE A 17 -11.16 -15.05 10.29
CA PHE A 17 -11.09 -16.50 10.30
C PHE A 17 -12.47 -17.18 10.27
N SER A 18 -13.57 -16.43 10.43
CA SER A 18 -14.93 -17.01 10.46
C SER A 18 -15.40 -17.52 9.09
N SER A 19 -14.75 -17.08 8.01
CA SER A 19 -15.13 -17.41 6.63
C SER A 19 -14.57 -18.74 6.10
N GLY A 20 -13.98 -19.57 6.97
CA GLY A 20 -13.66 -20.97 6.62
C GLY A 20 -12.53 -21.16 5.60
N TRP A 21 -11.67 -20.15 5.42
CA TRP A 21 -10.59 -20.12 4.43
C TRP A 21 -9.42 -21.10 4.65
N GLY A 22 -9.54 -22.06 5.57
CA GLY A 22 -8.48 -23.03 5.86
C GLY A 22 -7.16 -22.41 6.35
N MET A 23 -7.17 -21.14 6.77
CA MET A 23 -6.01 -20.48 7.35
C MET A 23 -5.81 -21.00 8.78
N THR A 24 -4.70 -21.70 9.02
CA THR A 24 -4.33 -22.11 10.37
C THR A 24 -3.91 -20.89 11.18
N LYS A 25 -4.32 -20.85 12.45
CA LYS A 25 -3.95 -19.82 13.44
C LYS A 25 -2.43 -19.64 13.64
N GLU A 26 -1.61 -20.50 13.06
CA GLU A 26 -0.18 -20.64 13.35
C GLU A 26 0.71 -19.56 12.71
N LYS A 27 0.17 -18.69 11.85
CA LYS A 27 0.90 -17.55 11.26
C LYS A 27 0.43 -16.22 11.83
N GLN A 28 0.42 -16.09 13.17
CA GLN A 28 0.15 -14.81 13.83
C GLN A 28 1.36 -13.88 13.63
N TYR A 29 1.29 -13.00 12.65
CA TYR A 29 1.85 -11.67 12.81
C TYR A 29 0.79 -10.80 13.50
N ASP A 30 1.21 -9.83 14.30
CA ASP A 30 0.28 -8.92 14.99
C ASP A 30 -0.52 -8.14 13.95
N THR A 31 -1.77 -8.55 13.75
CA THR A 31 -2.66 -7.85 12.85
C THR A 31 -3.22 -6.61 13.53
N VAL A 32 -3.51 -5.59 12.75
CA VAL A 32 -4.13 -4.35 13.21
C VAL A 32 -5.59 -4.31 12.81
N ASN A 33 -6.44 -3.92 13.75
CA ASN A 33 -7.86 -3.68 13.48
C ASN A 33 -8.06 -2.35 12.76
N ILE A 34 -9.25 -2.16 12.21
CA ILE A 34 -9.58 -0.97 11.43
C ILE A 34 -9.55 0.33 12.25
N ASP A 35 -9.86 0.26 13.55
CA ASP A 35 -9.90 1.45 14.41
C ASP A 35 -8.50 1.94 14.78
N PHE A 36 -7.53 1.04 14.95
CA PHE A 36 -6.12 1.39 15.04
C PHE A 36 -5.68 2.16 13.79
N LEU A 37 -6.01 1.64 12.60
CA LEU A 37 -5.65 2.27 11.34
C LEU A 37 -6.27 3.66 11.17
N LYS A 38 -7.55 3.84 11.55
CA LYS A 38 -8.21 5.16 11.55
C LYS A 38 -7.52 6.15 12.48
N ASN A 39 -7.07 5.70 13.66
CA ASN A 39 -6.43 6.55 14.66
C ASN A 39 -4.99 6.96 14.30
N MET A 40 -4.37 6.32 13.31
CA MET A 40 -3.06 6.75 12.83
C MET A 40 -3.09 8.21 12.34
N PRO A 41 -2.06 9.03 12.61
CA PRO A 41 -2.05 10.45 12.28
C PRO A 41 -1.76 10.74 10.79
N ILE A 42 -2.29 9.92 9.87
CA ILE A 42 -1.99 9.99 8.42
C ILE A 42 -2.38 11.35 7.82
N SER A 43 -3.53 11.90 8.22
CA SER A 43 -3.96 13.23 7.82
C SER A 43 -3.00 14.34 8.31
N LYS A 44 -2.32 14.13 9.44
CA LYS A 44 -1.34 15.06 10.03
C LYS A 44 0.05 14.93 9.43
N ILE A 45 0.44 13.79 8.88
CA ILE A 45 1.74 13.60 8.21
C ILE A 45 1.66 13.73 6.70
N SER A 46 0.46 13.71 6.11
CA SER A 46 0.26 14.02 4.68
C SER A 46 0.45 15.51 4.39
N ASP A 47 1.17 15.79 3.31
CA ASP A 47 1.28 17.13 2.69
C ASP A 47 -0.10 17.60 2.14
N GLU A 48 -0.19 18.81 1.62
CA GLU A 48 -1.38 19.35 0.95
C GLU A 48 -1.70 18.56 -0.32
N ASP A 49 -0.69 18.37 -1.17
CA ASP A 49 -0.71 17.51 -2.36
C ASP A 49 0.08 16.24 -2.04
N CYS A 50 -0.62 15.12 -1.83
CA CYS A 50 -0.02 13.89 -1.31
C CYS A 50 -0.57 12.66 -2.04
N ASN A 51 0.33 11.74 -2.41
CA ASN A 51 0.03 10.45 -3.00
C ASN A 51 -0.05 9.37 -1.92
N LEU A 52 -1.03 8.47 -2.03
CA LEU A 52 -1.18 7.30 -1.17
C LEU A 52 -1.24 6.03 -2.02
N PHE A 53 -0.36 5.08 -1.68
CA PHE A 53 -0.38 3.70 -2.14
C PHE A 53 -0.76 2.82 -0.96
N LEU A 54 -1.96 2.22 -0.99
CA LEU A 54 -2.47 1.39 0.08
C LEU A 54 -2.65 -0.05 -0.40
N TRP A 55 -1.81 -0.95 0.09
CA TRP A 55 -1.97 -2.37 -0.17
C TRP A 55 -3.19 -2.94 0.55
N THR A 56 -3.94 -3.77 -0.16
CA THR A 56 -5.10 -4.47 0.36
C THR A 56 -5.31 -5.81 -0.34
N THR A 57 -6.21 -6.61 0.21
CA THR A 57 -6.67 -7.86 -0.37
C THR A 57 -8.13 -7.72 -0.80
N HIS A 58 -8.63 -8.65 -1.61
CA HIS A 58 -10.04 -8.67 -2.02
C HIS A 58 -11.02 -8.63 -0.84
N THR A 59 -10.68 -9.25 0.30
CA THR A 59 -11.55 -9.29 1.48
C THR A 59 -11.53 -8.01 2.29
N ARG A 60 -10.53 -7.14 2.09
CA ARG A 60 -10.35 -5.86 2.81
C ARG A 60 -10.47 -4.66 1.88
N LEU A 61 -10.98 -4.85 0.68
CA LEU A 61 -11.10 -3.78 -0.32
C LEU A 61 -12.04 -2.65 0.15
N GLU A 62 -13.20 -3.00 0.70
CA GLU A 62 -14.16 -2.02 1.21
C GLU A 62 -13.58 -1.23 2.39
N ASP A 63 -12.93 -1.93 3.33
CA ASP A 63 -12.23 -1.33 4.48
C ASP A 63 -11.13 -0.36 4.01
N ALA A 64 -10.32 -0.77 3.04
CA ALA A 64 -9.25 0.06 2.50
C ALA A 64 -9.78 1.33 1.81
N LEU A 65 -10.85 1.23 1.01
CA LEU A 65 -11.49 2.38 0.38
C LEU A 65 -12.08 3.35 1.42
N MET A 66 -12.67 2.83 2.50
CA MET A 66 -13.16 3.63 3.62
C MET A 66 -12.00 4.31 4.36
N LEU A 67 -10.92 3.58 4.63
CA LEU A 67 -9.74 4.08 5.32
C LEU A 67 -9.06 5.21 4.54
N MET A 68 -8.93 5.07 3.20
CA MET A 68 -8.42 6.15 2.35
C MET A 68 -9.24 7.43 2.52
N ARG A 69 -10.57 7.33 2.49
CA ARG A 69 -11.46 8.49 2.70
C ARG A 69 -11.28 9.07 4.09
N HIS A 70 -11.18 8.23 5.13
CA HIS A 70 -10.96 8.65 6.50
C HIS A 70 -9.64 9.42 6.67
N TRP A 71 -8.56 8.95 6.04
CA TRP A 71 -7.27 9.64 6.03
C TRP A 71 -7.23 10.91 5.16
N GLY A 72 -8.30 11.20 4.41
CA GLY A 72 -8.44 12.40 3.58
C GLY A 72 -8.00 12.23 2.12
N PHE A 73 -7.90 11.00 1.62
CA PHE A 73 -7.51 10.69 0.25
C PHE A 73 -8.71 10.31 -0.62
N LYS A 74 -8.69 10.74 -1.87
CA LYS A 74 -9.62 10.32 -2.92
C LYS A 74 -9.01 9.14 -3.66
N PHE A 75 -9.77 8.06 -3.80
CA PHE A 75 -9.38 6.91 -4.62
C PHE A 75 -9.35 7.29 -6.11
N HIS A 76 -8.38 6.75 -6.86
CA HIS A 76 -8.26 6.96 -8.30
C HIS A 76 -8.18 5.64 -9.09
N VAL A 77 -7.24 4.76 -8.76
CA VAL A 77 -7.04 3.50 -9.49
C VAL A 77 -6.60 2.37 -8.56
N ALA A 78 -7.04 1.15 -8.87
CA ALA A 78 -6.55 -0.06 -8.22
C ALA A 78 -5.47 -0.71 -9.11
N ILE A 79 -4.25 -0.77 -8.60
CA ILE A 79 -3.12 -1.43 -9.25
C ILE A 79 -3.15 -2.90 -8.84
N THR A 80 -3.20 -3.81 -9.81
CA THR A 80 -3.34 -5.25 -9.59
C THR A 80 -1.99 -5.94 -9.75
N TRP A 81 -1.48 -6.49 -8.66
CA TRP A 81 -0.32 -7.36 -8.69
C TRP A 81 -0.75 -8.82 -8.91
N ASN A 82 -0.39 -9.39 -10.05
CA ASN A 82 -0.51 -10.83 -10.29
C ASN A 82 0.73 -11.57 -9.79
N LYS A 83 0.53 -12.45 -8.79
CA LYS A 83 1.59 -13.19 -8.09
C LYS A 83 2.05 -14.45 -8.84
N GLY A 84 1.34 -14.86 -9.89
CA GLY A 84 1.59 -16.09 -10.63
C GLY A 84 1.24 -17.39 -9.89
N HIS A 85 0.71 -17.29 -8.68
CA HIS A 85 0.20 -18.41 -7.88
C HIS A 85 -0.90 -17.90 -6.95
N GLY A 86 -1.79 -18.78 -6.52
CA GLY A 86 -2.97 -18.40 -5.77
C GLY A 86 -3.62 -19.57 -5.04
N LEU A 87 -4.71 -19.26 -4.37
CA LEU A 87 -5.55 -20.25 -3.68
C LEU A 87 -6.93 -20.28 -4.33
N HIS A 88 -7.52 -21.47 -4.39
CA HIS A 88 -8.91 -21.63 -4.77
C HIS A 88 -9.81 -21.25 -3.62
N ALA A 89 -10.79 -20.42 -3.91
CA ALA A 89 -11.50 -19.64 -2.92
C ALA A 89 -12.94 -19.36 -3.37
N HIS A 90 -13.91 -20.13 -2.87
CA HIS A 90 -15.34 -20.00 -3.22
C HIS A 90 -15.60 -19.91 -4.74
N GLY A 91 -14.95 -20.77 -5.54
CA GLY A 91 -15.10 -20.78 -7.00
C GLY A 91 -14.16 -19.82 -7.76
N PHE A 92 -13.33 -19.05 -7.06
CA PHE A 92 -12.36 -18.13 -7.66
C PHE A 92 -10.93 -18.59 -7.43
N PHE A 93 -10.05 -18.43 -8.42
CA PHE A 93 -8.61 -18.62 -8.25
C PHE A 93 -7.95 -17.28 -7.89
N ARG A 94 -7.71 -17.04 -6.60
CA ARG A 94 -7.19 -15.77 -6.08
C ARG A 94 -5.66 -15.75 -6.16
N GLN A 95 -5.15 -15.23 -7.27
CA GLN A 95 -3.72 -15.06 -7.53
C GLN A 95 -3.23 -13.60 -7.48
N THR A 96 -4.12 -12.66 -7.16
CA THR A 96 -3.82 -11.22 -7.17
C THR A 96 -3.88 -10.58 -5.79
N GLU A 97 -3.10 -9.52 -5.62
CA GLU A 97 -3.23 -8.53 -4.54
C GLU A 97 -3.40 -7.14 -5.15
N LEU A 98 -4.01 -6.22 -4.40
CA LEU A 98 -4.34 -4.89 -4.89
C LEU A 98 -3.51 -3.84 -4.15
N CYS A 99 -3.01 -2.85 -4.88
CA CYS A 99 -2.49 -1.61 -4.33
C CYS A 99 -3.38 -0.47 -4.80
N LEU A 100 -4.16 0.11 -3.90
CA LEU A 100 -5.03 1.23 -4.20
C LEU A 100 -4.18 2.50 -4.26
N TYR A 101 -4.27 3.23 -5.36
CA TYR A 101 -3.73 4.57 -5.48
C TYR A 101 -4.82 5.61 -5.22
N GLY A 102 -4.49 6.57 -4.38
CA GLY A 102 -5.30 7.75 -4.15
C GLY A 102 -4.45 8.98 -3.90
N PHE A 103 -5.11 10.13 -3.86
CA PHE A 103 -4.45 11.42 -3.70
C PHE A 103 -5.23 12.35 -2.78
N LYS A 104 -4.50 13.24 -2.11
CA LYS A 104 -5.00 14.39 -1.36
C LYS A 104 -4.60 15.66 -2.11
N GLY A 105 -5.48 16.66 -2.10
CA GLY A 105 -5.24 17.90 -2.84
C GLY A 105 -5.28 17.68 -4.35
N LYS A 106 -4.28 18.18 -5.05
CA LYS A 106 -4.06 17.96 -6.49
C LYS A 106 -3.35 16.64 -6.71
N MET A 107 -3.77 15.94 -7.76
CA MET A 107 -3.09 14.73 -8.21
C MET A 107 -1.78 15.12 -8.91
N VAL A 108 -0.67 15.14 -8.16
CA VAL A 108 0.67 15.45 -8.66
C VAL A 108 1.49 14.16 -8.66
N TRP A 109 1.45 13.46 -9.80
CA TRP A 109 2.06 12.13 -9.94
C TRP A 109 3.47 12.15 -10.55
N THR A 110 3.85 13.22 -11.27
CA THR A 110 5.12 13.28 -12.00
C THR A 110 5.85 14.61 -11.76
N LYS A 111 7.19 14.56 -11.84
CA LYS A 111 8.11 15.72 -11.77
C LYS A 111 7.76 16.90 -12.70
N SER A 112 7.00 16.64 -13.76
CA SER A 112 6.62 17.65 -14.76
C SER A 112 5.13 17.98 -14.79
N GLY A 113 4.30 17.33 -13.97
CA GLY A 113 2.84 17.42 -14.01
C GLY A 113 2.22 16.93 -15.34
N LYS A 114 3.02 16.32 -16.22
CA LYS A 114 2.56 15.74 -17.49
C LYS A 114 2.43 14.24 -17.34
N ALA A 115 1.42 13.66 -17.98
CA ALA A 115 1.34 12.22 -18.18
C ALA A 115 2.64 11.74 -18.85
N CYS A 116 3.20 10.64 -18.36
CA CYS A 116 4.35 10.02 -18.99
C CYS A 116 3.97 9.65 -20.43
N LYS A 117 4.88 9.91 -21.38
CA LYS A 117 4.58 9.78 -22.82
C LYS A 117 4.75 8.35 -23.32
N THR A 118 5.23 7.44 -22.48
CA THR A 118 5.51 6.05 -22.85
C THR A 118 5.02 5.08 -21.77
N TYR A 119 4.52 3.92 -22.22
CA TYR A 119 4.05 2.83 -21.35
C TYR A 119 5.10 2.38 -20.31
N ILE A 120 6.38 2.48 -20.67
CA ILE A 120 7.53 2.05 -19.84
C ILE A 120 7.70 2.97 -18.62
N GLU A 121 7.27 4.22 -18.76
CA GLU A 121 7.37 5.20 -17.70
C GLU A 121 6.12 5.24 -16.83
N ASP A 122 5.04 4.50 -17.10
CA ASP A 122 3.81 4.53 -16.29
C ASP A 122 3.74 3.39 -15.25
N ILE A 123 2.98 3.58 -14.15
CA ILE A 123 2.61 2.43 -13.31
C ILE A 123 1.48 1.75 -14.07
N PRO A 124 1.66 0.49 -14.54
CA PRO A 124 0.56 -0.23 -15.15
C PRO A 124 -0.49 -0.56 -14.08
N ASP A 125 -1.76 -0.51 -14.45
CA ASP A 125 -2.88 -0.93 -13.60
C ASP A 125 -2.86 -2.44 -13.31
N ILE A 126 -2.07 -3.21 -14.05
CA ILE A 126 -1.76 -4.62 -13.77
C ILE A 126 -0.30 -4.94 -14.08
N PHE A 127 0.35 -5.70 -13.19
CA PHE A 127 1.68 -6.25 -13.47
C PHE A 127 1.87 -7.65 -12.89
N TYR A 128 2.73 -8.42 -13.54
CA TYR A 128 3.13 -9.75 -13.09
C TYR A 128 4.46 -9.67 -12.35
N SER A 129 4.51 -10.27 -11.16
CA SER A 129 5.77 -10.54 -10.46
C SER A 129 5.58 -11.72 -9.52
N ARG A 130 6.49 -12.69 -9.53
CA ARG A 130 6.38 -13.85 -8.65
C ARG A 130 6.60 -13.41 -7.20
N SER A 131 5.72 -13.81 -6.28
CA SER A 131 5.98 -13.56 -4.85
C SER A 131 7.21 -14.34 -4.39
N ASN A 132 8.11 -13.66 -3.68
CA ASN A 132 9.34 -14.23 -3.13
C ASN A 132 9.19 -14.66 -1.66
N GLY A 133 7.97 -14.66 -1.12
CA GLY A 133 7.70 -15.05 0.26
C GLY A 133 6.30 -14.61 0.73
N HIS A 134 5.95 -14.94 1.97
CA HIS A 134 4.69 -14.49 2.54
C HIS A 134 4.67 -12.97 2.75
N SER A 135 3.66 -12.32 2.19
CA SER A 135 3.41 -10.88 2.26
C SER A 135 4.56 -9.99 1.72
N VAL A 136 5.53 -10.53 0.97
CA VAL A 136 6.63 -9.74 0.38
C VAL A 136 6.12 -9.00 -0.85
N LYS A 137 5.85 -7.70 -0.71
CA LYS A 137 5.39 -6.85 -1.80
C LYS A 137 6.47 -6.66 -2.87
N PRO A 138 6.10 -6.53 -4.14
CA PRO A 138 7.03 -6.45 -5.26
C PRO A 138 7.82 -5.14 -5.20
N GLN A 139 9.14 -5.26 -5.34
CA GLN A 139 10.07 -4.13 -5.36
C GLN A 139 9.75 -3.14 -6.51
N THR A 140 9.22 -3.65 -7.62
CA THR A 140 8.84 -2.90 -8.82
C THR A 140 7.96 -1.68 -8.53
N LEU A 141 7.00 -1.78 -7.59
CA LEU A 141 6.15 -0.64 -7.25
C LEU A 141 6.99 0.52 -6.69
N PHE A 142 7.88 0.21 -5.75
CA PHE A 142 8.72 1.22 -5.14
C PHE A 142 9.75 1.78 -6.12
N ASP A 143 10.30 0.97 -7.03
CA ASP A 143 11.24 1.44 -8.04
C ASP A 143 10.56 2.51 -8.93
N ILE A 144 9.30 2.29 -9.32
CA ILE A 144 8.54 3.27 -10.09
C ILE A 144 8.23 4.53 -9.26
N ILE A 145 7.89 4.37 -7.98
CA ILE A 145 7.68 5.51 -7.09
C ILE A 145 8.97 6.32 -6.93
N ASP A 146 10.12 5.67 -6.76
CA ASP A 146 11.43 6.32 -6.61
C ASP A 146 11.83 7.12 -7.87
N MET A 147 11.47 6.62 -9.05
CA MET A 147 11.68 7.33 -10.31
C MET A 147 10.81 8.59 -10.44
N LYS A 148 9.58 8.57 -9.91
CA LYS A 148 8.54 9.57 -10.22
C LYS A 148 8.24 10.55 -9.11
N ALA A 149 8.11 10.05 -7.89
CA ALA A 149 7.66 10.83 -6.74
C ALA A 149 8.76 11.79 -6.30
N GLU A 150 8.34 13.00 -5.93
CA GLU A 150 9.22 14.03 -5.40
C GLU A 150 8.93 14.29 -3.93
N GLY A 151 9.91 14.87 -3.24
CA GLY A 151 9.80 15.23 -1.84
C GLY A 151 9.91 14.04 -0.89
N ASN A 152 9.46 14.25 0.35
CA ASN A 152 9.58 13.25 1.41
C ASN A 152 8.64 12.07 1.17
N LYS A 153 9.16 10.86 1.36
CA LYS A 153 8.45 9.59 1.20
C LYS A 153 8.50 8.79 2.50
N ILE A 154 7.43 8.07 2.82
CA ILE A 154 7.36 7.17 3.97
C ILE A 154 6.70 5.84 3.62
N GLU A 155 7.29 4.75 4.13
CA GLU A 155 6.72 3.41 4.12
C GLU A 155 6.17 3.09 5.52
N LEU A 156 4.87 2.86 5.61
CA LEU A 156 4.16 2.45 6.82
C LEU A 156 3.98 0.93 6.82
N PHE A 157 4.13 0.33 8.00
CA PHE A 157 4.20 -1.13 8.19
C PHE A 157 5.41 -1.75 7.48
N ALA A 158 6.51 -0.99 7.42
CA ALA A 158 7.75 -1.42 6.80
C ALA A 158 8.43 -2.54 7.60
N ARG A 159 9.11 -3.45 6.89
CA ARG A 159 9.94 -4.52 7.48
C ARG A 159 11.43 -4.37 7.17
N LYS A 160 11.80 -3.38 6.38
CA LYS A 160 13.18 -3.06 6.01
C LYS A 160 13.30 -1.57 5.74
N THR A 161 14.50 -1.04 5.89
CA THR A 161 14.82 0.33 5.48
C THR A 161 14.94 0.43 3.96
N ARG A 162 14.71 1.63 3.44
CA ARG A 162 14.91 1.97 2.03
C ARG A 162 15.58 3.33 1.94
N GLU A 163 16.62 3.44 1.12
CA GLU A 163 17.33 4.70 0.91
C GLU A 163 16.37 5.78 0.37
N GLY A 164 16.40 6.97 0.98
CA GLY A 164 15.52 8.07 0.60
C GLY A 164 14.07 7.98 1.12
N TRP A 165 13.78 7.03 2.01
CA TRP A 165 12.48 6.87 2.65
C TRP A 165 12.59 6.89 4.17
N ASP A 166 11.60 7.53 4.80
CA ASP A 166 11.32 7.23 6.19
C ASP A 166 10.55 5.91 6.29
N VAL A 167 10.71 5.21 7.41
CA VAL A 167 10.03 3.94 7.66
C VAL A 167 9.38 3.94 9.03
N TRP A 168 8.20 3.35 9.11
CA TRP A 168 7.51 3.07 10.37
C TRP A 168 6.98 1.65 10.34
N GLY A 169 7.30 0.84 11.34
CA GLY A 169 6.90 -0.56 11.41
C GLY A 169 7.47 -1.25 12.66
N ASN A 170 6.89 -2.40 13.01
CA ASN A 170 7.29 -3.20 14.17
C ASN A 170 8.46 -4.15 13.90
N GLU A 171 8.79 -4.39 12.63
CA GLU A 171 9.89 -5.27 12.21
C GLU A 171 11.12 -4.47 11.70
N VAL A 172 11.13 -3.15 11.90
CA VAL A 172 12.24 -2.26 11.52
C VAL A 172 12.42 -1.19 12.58
N GLU A 173 13.64 -0.71 12.76
CA GLU A 173 13.89 0.51 13.54
C GLU A 173 13.20 1.68 12.84
N SER A 174 12.07 2.14 13.40
CA SER A 174 11.27 3.21 12.83
C SER A 174 12.06 4.52 12.84
N SER A 175 12.13 5.20 11.69
CA SER A 175 12.82 6.50 11.58
C SER A 175 11.97 7.67 12.08
N VAL A 176 10.70 7.41 12.42
CA VAL A 176 9.74 8.38 12.94
C VAL A 176 8.87 7.80 14.06
N ALA A 177 8.36 8.67 14.92
CA ALA A 177 7.31 8.34 15.89
C ALA A 177 5.94 8.80 15.36
N LEU A 178 4.98 7.88 15.30
CA LEU A 178 3.60 8.10 14.86
C LEU A 178 2.59 7.75 15.96
#